data_AF-A0A1G5LEC9-F1
#
_entry.id   AF-A0A1G5LEC9-F1
#
_cell.length_a   1.000
_cell.length_b   1.000
_cell.length_c   1.000
_cell.angle_alpha   90.00
_cell.angle_beta   90.00
_cell.angle_gamma   90.00
#
_symmetry.space_group_name_H-M   'P 1'
#
loop_
_entity.id
_entity.type
_entity.pdbx_description
1 polymer ?
#
loop_
_entity_poly.entity_id
_entity_poly.type
_entity_poly.pdbx_seq_one_letter_code
_entity_poly.pdbx_strand_id
1 'polypeptide(L)'
;MNIYYADQYFAQISANPYRNNLPYTDDWIMLKLLETAKDLNLLQYVKGEVSRLFITKEGGNWEHQIFDFIQYQSSYNKNIILAVDKKDLDTAQSVYGNQSYTDRFLRPYERKILIHTTTKENYNAIMHDGYLKSWNSLKKLSFLKENTPVGRLFGDPPDYSDYIMFTNGGLGAERVVSSRQKGKIDLNFDSPYIAGARFYFDADKIAKDGLLVRDGRHLKVKDSLLINSYILWIATPDILGISEETTPRIFAEKANAMFEQKYGISVQ
;
A
#
# COMPACT_ATOMS: atom_id res chain seq x y z
N MET A 1 -13.58 -10.05 17.50
CA MET A 1 -13.64 -9.42 16.17
C MET A 1 -15.10 -9.22 15.83
N ASN A 2 -15.49 -7.98 15.51
CA ASN A 2 -16.88 -7.63 15.20
C ASN A 2 -16.92 -6.78 13.92
N ILE A 3 -17.96 -7.00 13.12
CA ILE A 3 -18.28 -6.16 11.96
C ILE A 3 -19.53 -5.35 12.31
N TYR A 4 -19.41 -4.03 12.24
CA TYR A 4 -20.46 -3.07 12.52
C TYR A 4 -20.91 -2.45 11.20
N TYR A 5 -22.14 -2.70 10.81
CA TYR A 5 -22.73 -2.09 9.63
C TYR A 5 -23.21 -0.68 9.98
N ALA A 6 -22.78 0.29 9.19
CA ALA A 6 -23.16 1.68 9.29
C ALA A 6 -23.85 2.13 8.00
N ASP A 7 -24.70 3.13 8.12
CA ASP A 7 -25.28 3.80 6.97
C ASP A 7 -24.18 4.40 6.06
N GLN A 8 -24.41 4.46 4.74
CA GLN A 8 -23.43 5.00 3.80
C GLN A 8 -23.05 6.47 4.06
N TYR A 9 -23.90 7.23 4.76
CA TYR A 9 -23.60 8.61 5.17
C TYR A 9 -22.88 8.69 6.52
N PHE A 10 -22.45 7.56 7.11
CA PHE A 10 -21.70 7.54 8.36
C PHE A 10 -20.46 8.44 8.29
N ALA A 11 -20.37 9.34 9.27
CA ALA A 11 -19.36 10.39 9.36
C ALA A 11 -18.78 10.56 10.78
N GLN A 12 -19.12 9.67 11.73
CA GLN A 12 -18.58 9.74 13.10
C GLN A 12 -17.16 9.19 13.16
N ILE A 13 -16.20 10.09 13.01
CA ILE A 13 -14.79 9.76 12.78
C ILE A 13 -13.92 9.89 14.04
N SER A 14 -14.30 10.74 14.99
CA SER A 14 -13.51 11.06 16.20
C SER A 14 -14.08 10.48 17.50
N ALA A 15 -15.32 10.00 17.49
CA ALA A 15 -15.97 9.33 18.62
C ALA A 15 -16.55 7.99 18.15
N ASN A 16 -16.37 6.93 18.95
CA ASN A 16 -16.81 5.60 18.60
C ASN A 16 -18.23 5.32 19.14
N PRO A 17 -19.29 5.35 18.31
CA PRO A 17 -20.65 5.10 18.76
C PRO A 17 -20.86 3.66 19.22
N TYR A 18 -20.01 2.72 18.78
CA TYR A 18 -20.05 1.32 19.15
C TYR A 18 -19.27 1.03 20.44
N ARG A 19 -18.69 2.06 21.07
CA ARG A 19 -17.93 1.97 22.31
C ARG A 19 -18.25 3.14 23.26
N ASN A 20 -19.53 3.41 23.47
CA ASN A 20 -20.00 4.47 24.39
C ASN A 20 -19.37 5.85 24.12
N ASN A 21 -19.13 6.18 22.85
CA ASN A 21 -18.47 7.42 22.40
C ASN A 21 -17.04 7.62 22.93
N LEU A 22 -16.35 6.56 23.38
CA LEU A 22 -14.92 6.61 23.67
C LEU A 22 -14.10 6.82 22.38
N PRO A 23 -12.84 7.29 22.48
CA PRO A 23 -11.95 7.38 21.32
C PRO A 23 -11.71 6.03 20.65
N TYR A 24 -11.50 6.07 19.34
CA TYR A 24 -11.03 4.91 18.58
C TYR A 24 -9.60 4.54 19.02
N THR A 25 -9.34 3.24 19.03
CA THR A 25 -8.03 2.65 19.31
C THR A 25 -7.51 1.94 18.05
N ASP A 26 -6.24 1.56 18.01
CA ASP A 26 -5.59 0.96 16.82
C ASP A 26 -6.21 -0.39 16.37
N ASP A 27 -7.10 -0.97 17.16
CA ASP A 27 -7.91 -2.16 16.82
C ASP A 27 -9.20 -1.83 16.03
N TRP A 28 -9.51 -0.55 15.79
CA TRP A 28 -10.65 -0.13 14.97
C TRP A 28 -10.24 0.33 13.58
N ILE A 29 -11.03 -0.06 12.59
CA ILE A 29 -10.84 0.40 11.22
C ILE A 29 -12.20 0.54 10.52
N MET A 30 -12.28 1.47 9.58
CA MET A 30 -13.49 1.73 8.81
C MET A 30 -13.23 1.61 7.32
N LEU A 31 -14.16 0.99 6.60
CA LEU A 31 -14.26 1.07 5.15
C LEU A 31 -15.53 1.81 4.78
N LYS A 32 -15.41 2.71 3.80
CA LYS A 32 -16.55 3.39 3.18
C LYS A 32 -16.51 3.24 1.68
N LEU A 33 -17.63 2.80 1.12
CA LEU A 33 -17.84 2.80 -0.33
C LEU A 33 -18.42 4.16 -0.75
N LEU A 34 -17.85 4.75 -1.78
CA LEU A 34 -18.28 6.01 -2.38
C LEU A 34 -18.74 5.76 -3.81
N GLU A 35 -19.69 6.55 -4.29
CA GLU A 35 -20.11 6.51 -5.68
C GLU A 35 -19.00 7.03 -6.60
N THR A 36 -18.43 8.21 -6.28
CA THR A 36 -17.48 8.90 -7.15
C THR A 36 -16.16 9.24 -6.45
N ALA A 37 -15.11 9.42 -7.24
CA ALA A 37 -13.81 9.89 -6.76
C ALA A 37 -13.79 11.38 -6.41
N LYS A 38 -14.79 12.17 -6.81
CA LYS A 38 -14.90 13.57 -6.39
C LYS A 38 -15.05 13.71 -4.89
N ASP A 39 -15.64 12.69 -4.26
CA ASP A 39 -15.85 12.60 -2.81
C ASP A 39 -14.59 12.12 -2.05
N LEU A 40 -13.55 11.64 -2.74
CA LEU A 40 -12.28 11.22 -2.12
C LEU A 40 -11.42 12.41 -1.63
N ASN A 41 -11.64 13.62 -2.14
CA ASN A 41 -10.75 14.77 -1.94
C ASN A 41 -10.81 15.43 -0.53
N LEU A 42 -11.42 14.78 0.46
CA LEU A 42 -11.63 15.36 1.79
C LEU A 42 -10.97 14.59 2.93
N LEU A 43 -10.11 13.62 2.61
CA LEU A 43 -9.66 12.61 3.56
C LEU A 43 -8.18 12.76 3.81
N GLN A 44 -7.86 13.77 4.63
CA GLN A 44 -6.58 13.85 5.30
C GLN A 44 -6.58 12.88 6.48
N TYR A 45 -5.45 12.25 6.73
CA TYR A 45 -5.21 11.59 8.00
C TYR A 45 -5.36 12.62 9.12
N VAL A 46 -6.33 12.39 10.02
CA VAL A 46 -6.52 13.21 11.21
C VAL A 46 -6.21 12.35 12.42
N LYS A 47 -5.18 12.75 13.18
CA LYS A 47 -4.78 12.08 14.42
C LYS A 47 -5.96 12.08 15.40
N GLY A 48 -6.27 10.92 15.96
CA GLY A 48 -7.37 10.75 16.93
C GLY A 48 -8.69 10.29 16.30
N GLU A 49 -8.72 10.12 14.99
CA GLU A 49 -9.84 9.51 14.28
C GLU A 49 -9.62 8.04 13.98
N VAL A 50 -10.69 7.32 13.65
CA VAL A 50 -10.60 5.96 13.12
C VAL A 50 -9.78 5.92 11.82
N SER A 51 -8.91 4.92 11.68
CA SER A 51 -8.24 4.65 10.40
C SER A 51 -9.26 4.26 9.34
N ARG A 52 -9.15 4.86 8.15
CA ARG A 52 -10.20 4.76 7.12
C ARG A 52 -9.65 4.33 5.77
N LEU A 53 -10.35 3.41 5.13
CA LEU A 53 -10.20 3.10 3.71
C LEU A 53 -11.45 3.57 2.95
N PHE A 54 -11.24 4.38 1.92
CA PHE A 54 -12.29 4.76 0.99
C PHE A 54 -12.05 4.08 -0.34
N ILE A 55 -13.11 3.46 -0.84
CA ILE A 55 -13.16 2.80 -2.14
C ILE A 55 -14.25 3.47 -2.96
N THR A 56 -14.08 3.55 -4.27
CA THR A 56 -15.07 4.15 -5.17
C THR A 56 -15.58 3.13 -6.18
N LYS A 57 -16.85 3.22 -6.54
CA LYS A 57 -17.41 2.39 -7.62
C LYS A 57 -16.81 2.74 -8.99
N GLU A 58 -16.46 4.02 -9.21
CA GLU A 58 -15.75 4.48 -10.41
C GLU A 58 -14.39 3.80 -10.65
N GLY A 59 -13.71 3.35 -9.59
CA GLY A 59 -12.39 2.73 -9.69
C GLY A 59 -12.39 1.30 -10.26
N GLY A 60 -13.57 0.67 -10.35
CA GLY A 60 -13.74 -0.73 -10.73
C GLY A 60 -13.21 -1.73 -9.69
N ASN A 61 -13.73 -2.97 -9.71
CA ASN A 61 -13.34 -4.06 -8.80
C ASN A 61 -13.52 -3.73 -7.30
N TRP A 62 -14.39 -2.77 -6.99
CA TRP A 62 -14.69 -2.36 -5.61
C TRP A 62 -15.28 -3.53 -4.81
N GLU A 63 -15.96 -4.45 -5.50
CA GLU A 63 -16.49 -5.69 -4.96
C GLU A 63 -15.40 -6.53 -4.30
N HIS A 64 -14.27 -6.70 -5.00
CA HIS A 64 -13.11 -7.42 -4.48
C HIS A 64 -12.42 -6.69 -3.35
N GLN A 65 -12.31 -5.37 -3.47
CA GLN A 65 -11.65 -4.53 -2.48
C GLN A 65 -12.36 -4.58 -1.12
N ILE A 66 -13.70 -4.60 -1.11
CA ILE A 66 -14.49 -4.73 0.13
C ILE A 66 -14.15 -6.04 0.85
N PHE A 67 -14.17 -7.17 0.16
CA PHE A 67 -13.98 -8.46 0.81
C PHE A 67 -12.52 -8.78 1.11
N ASP A 68 -11.57 -8.33 0.28
CA ASP A 68 -10.15 -8.39 0.64
C ASP A 68 -9.88 -7.57 1.91
N PHE A 69 -10.46 -6.37 2.03
CA PHE A 69 -10.37 -5.58 3.25
C PHE A 69 -10.97 -6.31 4.44
N ILE A 70 -12.19 -6.83 4.33
CA ILE A 70 -12.86 -7.55 5.42
C ILE A 70 -12.00 -8.73 5.86
N GLN A 71 -11.56 -9.60 4.95
CA GLN A 71 -10.75 -10.78 5.29
C GLN A 71 -9.40 -10.40 5.89
N TYR A 72 -8.69 -9.44 5.29
CA TYR A 72 -7.39 -8.98 5.79
C TYR A 72 -7.53 -8.40 7.21
N GLN A 73 -8.43 -7.45 7.43
CA GLN A 73 -8.59 -6.81 8.75
C GLN A 73 -9.11 -7.80 9.80
N SER A 74 -9.94 -8.76 9.38
CA SER A 74 -10.39 -9.87 10.23
C SER A 74 -9.23 -10.74 10.70
N SER A 75 -8.24 -10.99 9.84
CA SER A 75 -7.02 -11.75 10.22
C SER A 75 -6.19 -11.08 11.31
N TYR A 76 -6.37 -9.77 11.51
CA TYR A 76 -5.76 -8.97 12.57
C TYR A 76 -6.68 -8.74 13.77
N ASN A 77 -7.83 -9.42 13.84
CA ASN A 77 -8.84 -9.29 14.89
C ASN A 77 -9.37 -7.85 15.07
N LYS A 78 -9.34 -7.03 14.02
CA LYS A 78 -9.85 -5.66 14.08
C LYS A 78 -11.37 -5.62 14.29
N ASN A 79 -11.85 -4.55 14.89
CA ASN A 79 -13.23 -4.13 14.87
C ASN A 79 -13.47 -3.31 13.60
N ILE A 80 -14.36 -3.77 12.74
CA ILE A 80 -14.55 -3.21 11.40
C ILE A 80 -15.86 -2.44 11.34
N ILE A 81 -15.82 -1.18 10.92
CA ILE A 81 -17.01 -0.41 10.55
C ILE A 81 -17.14 -0.45 9.03
N LEU A 82 -18.25 -0.97 8.52
CA LEU A 82 -18.57 -1.00 7.10
C LEU A 82 -19.69 0.01 6.81
N ALA A 83 -19.32 1.14 6.21
CA ALA A 83 -20.26 2.13 5.67
C ALA A 83 -20.49 1.83 4.18
N VAL A 84 -21.32 0.82 3.92
CA VAL A 84 -21.64 0.29 2.58
C VAL A 84 -23.12 -0.08 2.56
N ASP A 85 -23.83 0.30 1.49
CA ASP A 85 -25.22 -0.08 1.32
C ASP A 85 -25.36 -1.61 1.24
N LYS A 86 -26.42 -2.15 1.84
CA LYS A 86 -26.67 -3.59 1.87
C LYS A 86 -26.66 -4.23 0.47
N LYS A 87 -27.28 -3.55 -0.51
CA LYS A 87 -27.33 -4.03 -1.90
C LYS A 87 -25.93 -4.16 -2.52
N ASP A 88 -25.05 -3.21 -2.23
CA ASP A 88 -23.67 -3.24 -2.73
C ASP A 88 -22.86 -4.33 -2.03
N LEU A 89 -23.06 -4.51 -0.74
CA LEU A 89 -22.41 -5.60 0.00
C LEU A 89 -22.86 -6.98 -0.52
N ASP A 90 -24.16 -7.17 -0.76
CA ASP A 90 -24.70 -8.41 -1.33
C ASP A 90 -24.14 -8.66 -2.75
N THR A 91 -24.00 -7.60 -3.55
CA THR A 91 -23.37 -7.64 -4.88
C THR A 91 -21.90 -8.02 -4.78
N ALA A 92 -21.16 -7.36 -3.89
CA ALA A 92 -19.75 -7.62 -3.65
C ALA A 92 -19.52 -9.07 -3.20
N GLN A 93 -20.38 -9.59 -2.32
CA GLN A 93 -20.30 -10.97 -1.85
C GLN A 93 -20.53 -11.97 -2.99
N SER A 94 -21.49 -11.70 -3.87
CA SER A 94 -21.77 -12.55 -5.03
C SER A 94 -20.62 -12.56 -6.03
N VAL A 95 -19.98 -11.40 -6.27
CA VAL A 95 -18.84 -11.28 -7.21
C VAL A 95 -17.57 -11.89 -6.62
N TYR A 96 -17.33 -11.68 -5.32
CA TYR A 96 -16.16 -12.21 -4.64
C TYR A 96 -16.23 -13.74 -4.49
N GLY A 97 -17.42 -14.28 -4.18
CA GLY A 97 -17.64 -15.71 -4.07
C GLY A 97 -16.69 -16.37 -3.06
N ASN A 98 -15.91 -17.34 -3.54
CA ASN A 98 -14.96 -18.12 -2.72
C ASN A 98 -13.51 -17.61 -2.83
N GLN A 99 -13.28 -16.39 -3.30
CA GLN A 99 -11.95 -15.79 -3.39
C GLN A 99 -11.36 -15.53 -2.00
N SER A 100 -10.05 -15.31 -1.97
CA SER A 100 -9.31 -14.99 -0.75
C SER A 100 -8.39 -13.80 -0.94
N TYR A 101 -8.24 -12.99 0.11
CA TYR A 101 -7.22 -11.94 0.16
C TYR A 101 -5.78 -12.47 -0.01
N THR A 102 -5.59 -13.79 0.08
CA THR A 102 -4.31 -14.51 -0.12
C THR A 102 -4.34 -15.45 -1.33
N ASP A 103 -5.23 -15.21 -2.30
CA ASP A 103 -5.30 -15.98 -3.54
C ASP A 103 -3.91 -16.14 -4.18
N ARG A 104 -3.56 -17.39 -4.51
CA ARG A 104 -2.25 -17.78 -5.08
C ARG A 104 -2.16 -17.57 -6.59
N PHE A 105 -2.86 -16.58 -7.09
CA PHE A 105 -2.86 -16.17 -8.48
C PHE A 105 -3.08 -14.66 -8.53
N LEU A 106 -2.57 -14.03 -9.57
CA LEU A 106 -2.86 -12.63 -9.84
C LEU A 106 -4.24 -12.52 -10.51
N ARG A 107 -5.11 -11.65 -9.99
CA ARG A 107 -6.45 -11.44 -10.57
C ARG A 107 -6.34 -10.62 -11.86
N PRO A 108 -7.27 -10.76 -12.83
CA PRO A 108 -7.13 -10.14 -14.15
C PRO A 108 -6.95 -8.61 -14.15
N TYR A 109 -7.51 -7.91 -13.16
CA TYR A 109 -7.41 -6.46 -13.02
C TYR A 109 -6.15 -6.00 -12.28
N GLU A 110 -5.39 -6.91 -11.67
CA GLU A 110 -4.21 -6.59 -10.88
C GLU A 110 -2.99 -6.41 -11.76
N ARG A 111 -2.09 -5.51 -11.33
CA ARG A 111 -0.88 -5.21 -12.11
C ARG A 111 0.14 -6.33 -11.98
N LYS A 112 0.71 -6.71 -13.13
CA LYS A 112 1.76 -7.74 -13.23
C LYS A 112 3.08 -7.32 -12.59
N ILE A 113 3.29 -6.02 -12.42
CA ILE A 113 4.53 -5.45 -11.93
C ILE A 113 4.26 -4.73 -10.62
N LEU A 114 4.98 -5.14 -9.57
CA LEU A 114 5.01 -4.48 -8.28
C LEU A 114 6.28 -3.67 -8.14
N ILE A 115 6.15 -2.46 -7.61
CA ILE A 115 7.28 -1.55 -7.48
C ILE A 115 7.54 -1.19 -6.03
N HIS A 116 8.82 -1.18 -5.67
CA HIS A 116 9.29 -0.65 -4.40
C HIS A 116 10.45 0.31 -4.64
N THR A 117 10.56 1.38 -3.86
CA THR A 117 11.66 2.35 -3.98
C THR A 117 12.27 2.62 -2.63
N THR A 118 13.58 2.87 -2.60
CA THR A 118 14.35 3.00 -1.36
C THR A 118 15.53 3.94 -1.54
N THR A 119 16.20 4.30 -0.44
CA THR A 119 17.40 5.16 -0.47
C THR A 119 18.63 4.37 -0.94
N LYS A 120 19.71 5.07 -1.32
CA LYS A 120 20.95 4.44 -1.79
C LYS A 120 21.59 3.54 -0.73
N GLU A 121 21.55 3.96 0.53
CA GLU A 121 22.09 3.19 1.65
C GLU A 121 21.31 1.87 1.83
N ASN A 122 19.99 1.96 1.80
CA ASN A 122 19.12 0.79 1.90
C ASN A 122 19.25 -0.13 0.70
N TYR A 123 19.42 0.42 -0.52
CA TYR A 123 19.69 -0.37 -1.73
C TYR A 123 20.93 -1.25 -1.53
N ASN A 124 22.05 -0.67 -1.08
CA ASN A 124 23.27 -1.42 -0.84
C ASN A 124 23.07 -2.53 0.22
N ALA A 125 22.35 -2.23 1.30
CA ALA A 125 22.04 -3.23 2.33
C ALA A 125 21.16 -4.38 1.80
N ILE A 126 20.13 -4.06 1.00
CA ILE A 126 19.25 -5.04 0.37
C ILE A 126 20.03 -5.95 -0.57
N MET A 127 20.92 -5.38 -1.41
CA MET A 127 21.71 -6.17 -2.35
C MET A 127 22.74 -7.07 -1.66
N HIS A 128 23.30 -6.62 -0.54
CA HIS A 128 24.23 -7.42 0.27
C HIS A 128 23.53 -8.58 0.99
N ASP A 129 22.36 -8.33 1.57
CA ASP A 129 21.57 -9.32 2.33
C ASP A 129 20.77 -10.26 1.40
N GLY A 130 20.42 -9.80 0.20
CA GLY A 130 19.63 -10.54 -0.78
C GLY A 130 18.12 -10.50 -0.52
N TYR A 131 17.65 -9.74 0.49
CA TYR A 131 16.25 -9.68 0.88
C TYR A 131 15.76 -8.24 0.99
N LEU A 132 14.56 -8.00 0.45
CA LEU A 132 13.74 -6.87 0.86
C LEU A 132 13.01 -7.26 2.16
N LYS A 133 12.96 -6.38 3.15
CA LYS A 133 12.38 -6.66 4.47
C LYS A 133 11.38 -5.59 4.88
N SER A 134 10.34 -5.99 5.60
CA SER A 134 9.38 -5.10 6.24
C SER A 134 10.05 -4.25 7.32
N TRP A 135 9.41 -3.15 7.72
CA TRP A 135 9.94 -2.27 8.74
C TRP A 135 10.10 -2.99 10.09
N ASN A 136 9.11 -3.79 10.51
CA ASN A 136 9.20 -4.55 11.76
C ASN A 136 10.29 -5.64 11.71
N SER A 137 10.50 -6.26 10.55
CA SER A 137 11.62 -7.20 10.36
C SER A 137 12.97 -6.49 10.50
N LEU A 138 13.14 -5.31 9.91
CA LEU A 138 14.37 -4.51 10.06
C LEU A 138 14.56 -4.00 11.50
N LYS A 139 13.47 -3.63 12.19
CA LYS A 139 13.51 -3.21 13.59
C LYS A 139 14.00 -4.33 14.52
N LYS A 140 13.50 -5.56 14.33
CA LYS A 140 13.92 -6.74 15.11
C LYS A 140 15.42 -7.02 14.97
N LEU A 141 16.01 -6.65 13.84
CA LEU A 141 17.43 -6.80 13.54
C LEU A 141 18.28 -5.58 13.98
N SER A 142 17.66 -4.59 14.63
CA SER A 142 18.33 -3.35 15.06
C SER A 142 19.00 -2.57 13.91
N PHE A 143 18.49 -2.71 12.68
CA PHE A 143 19.02 -2.01 11.50
C PHE A 143 18.43 -0.61 11.30
N LEU A 144 17.36 -0.28 12.02
CA LEU A 144 16.68 1.00 11.89
C LEU A 144 17.17 2.00 12.93
N LYS A 145 17.42 3.23 12.49
CA LYS A 145 17.72 4.36 13.38
C LYS A 145 16.43 5.04 13.85
N GLU A 146 15.36 4.94 13.06
CA GLU A 146 14.08 5.55 13.34
C GLU A 146 13.20 4.68 14.25
N ASN A 147 12.51 5.33 15.19
CA ASN A 147 11.59 4.65 16.11
C ASN A 147 10.21 4.37 15.51
N THR A 148 9.84 5.07 14.44
CA THR A 148 8.54 4.95 13.76
C THR A 148 8.69 4.94 12.24
N PRO A 149 7.88 4.13 11.51
CA PRO A 149 7.89 4.14 10.05
C PRO A 149 7.23 5.42 9.52
N VAL A 150 7.68 5.87 8.35
CA VAL A 150 7.11 7.03 7.64
C VAL A 150 5.61 6.83 7.34
N GLY A 151 5.15 5.58 7.18
CA GLY A 151 3.73 5.22 7.03
C GLY A 151 2.83 5.76 8.13
N ARG A 152 3.33 5.94 9.37
CA ARG A 152 2.55 6.56 10.46
C ARG A 152 2.20 8.02 10.21
N LEU A 153 2.97 8.72 9.38
CA LEU A 153 2.61 10.08 8.92
C LEU A 153 1.41 10.03 7.97
N PHE A 154 1.24 8.95 7.22
CA PHE A 154 0.11 8.72 6.31
C PHE A 154 -1.11 8.10 7.01
N GLY A 155 -1.01 7.82 8.31
CA GLY A 155 -2.08 7.21 9.09
C GLY A 155 -2.16 5.69 9.01
N ASP A 156 -1.08 5.05 8.56
CA ASP A 156 -1.05 3.59 8.46
C ASP A 156 -1.27 2.94 9.83
N PRO A 157 -2.16 1.94 9.91
CA PRO A 157 -2.30 1.09 11.08
C PRO A 157 -0.95 0.44 11.48
N PRO A 158 -0.70 0.15 12.76
CA PRO A 158 0.57 -0.42 13.20
C PRO A 158 0.97 -1.70 12.45
N ASP A 159 -0.01 -2.56 12.15
CA ASP A 159 0.17 -3.85 11.48
C ASP A 159 0.71 -3.73 10.05
N TYR A 160 0.58 -2.56 9.40
CA TYR A 160 1.14 -2.34 8.06
C TYR A 160 2.67 -2.37 8.08
N SER A 161 3.28 -2.14 9.24
CA SER A 161 4.73 -2.22 9.42
C SER A 161 5.29 -3.65 9.33
N ASP A 162 4.43 -4.67 9.38
CA ASP A 162 4.79 -6.08 9.14
C ASP A 162 4.92 -6.41 7.64
N TYR A 163 4.59 -5.46 6.76
CA TYR A 163 4.56 -5.68 5.33
C TYR A 163 5.56 -4.80 4.57
N ILE A 164 6.04 -5.36 3.47
CA ILE A 164 6.62 -4.62 2.36
C ILE A 164 5.45 -4.10 1.52
N MET A 165 5.32 -2.78 1.46
CA MET A 165 4.31 -2.12 0.65
C MET A 165 4.85 -1.89 -0.77
N PHE A 166 4.06 -2.29 -1.77
CA PHE A 166 4.35 -2.04 -3.18
C PHE A 166 3.40 -1.02 -3.78
N THR A 167 3.82 -0.44 -4.91
CA THR A 167 2.99 0.42 -5.75
C THR A 167 2.89 -0.12 -7.17
N ASN A 168 1.96 0.44 -7.94
CA ASN A 168 1.60 0.01 -9.28
C ASN A 168 2.06 1.05 -10.32
N GLY A 169 3.36 1.31 -10.44
CA GLY A 169 3.87 2.23 -11.48
C GLY A 169 3.84 3.72 -11.15
N GLY A 170 2.87 4.19 -10.37
CA GLY A 170 2.74 5.62 -10.04
C GLY A 170 3.87 6.20 -9.17
N LEU A 171 3.80 7.52 -8.93
CA LEU A 171 4.75 8.30 -8.11
C LEU A 171 4.62 8.05 -6.59
N GLY A 172 3.72 7.16 -6.18
CA GLY A 172 3.42 6.91 -4.78
C GLY A 172 4.64 6.39 -4.00
N ALA A 173 5.48 5.57 -4.64
CA ALA A 173 6.66 5.01 -3.99
C ALA A 173 7.66 6.13 -3.66
N GLU A 174 7.94 7.01 -4.62
CA GLU A 174 8.89 8.12 -4.44
C GLU A 174 8.39 9.13 -3.42
N ARG A 175 7.07 9.32 -3.31
CA ARG A 175 6.46 10.14 -2.26
C ARG A 175 6.86 9.70 -0.87
N VAL A 176 6.86 8.38 -0.63
CA VAL A 176 7.20 7.80 0.67
C VAL A 176 8.66 8.06 1.01
N VAL A 177 9.57 7.87 0.03
CA VAL A 177 11.00 8.15 0.23
C VAL A 177 11.27 9.64 0.41
N SER A 178 10.69 10.50 -0.43
CA SER A 178 10.82 11.97 -0.29
C SER A 178 10.30 12.45 1.07
N SER A 179 9.14 11.92 1.50
CA SER A 179 8.56 12.27 2.81
C SER A 179 9.43 11.82 3.97
N ARG A 180 10.06 10.64 3.87
CA ARG A 180 11.03 10.16 4.87
C ARG A 180 12.26 11.07 4.95
N GLN A 181 12.84 11.44 3.80
CA GLN A 181 14.00 12.34 3.75
C GLN A 181 13.70 13.72 4.35
N LYS A 182 12.47 14.21 4.18
CA LYS A 182 12.03 15.53 4.66
C LYS A 182 11.41 15.51 6.06
N GLY A 183 11.18 14.34 6.64
CA GLY A 183 10.52 14.17 7.94
C GLY A 183 9.05 14.62 7.99
N LYS A 184 8.41 14.85 6.82
CA LYS A 184 7.02 15.29 6.70
C LYS A 184 6.42 14.78 5.39
N ILE A 185 5.10 14.68 5.31
CA ILE A 185 4.43 14.32 4.05
C ILE A 185 4.77 15.37 3.00
N ASP A 186 5.35 14.91 1.89
CA ASP A 186 5.66 15.72 0.73
C ASP A 186 4.71 15.37 -0.42
N LEU A 187 3.92 16.35 -0.84
CA LEU A 187 2.96 16.21 -1.93
C LEU A 187 3.49 16.77 -3.25
N ASN A 188 4.67 17.41 -3.24
CA ASN A 188 5.25 18.02 -4.43
C ASN A 188 6.27 17.07 -5.08
N PHE A 189 5.84 16.38 -6.15
CA PHE A 189 6.69 15.46 -6.93
C PHE A 189 7.81 16.12 -7.73
N ASP A 190 7.82 17.44 -7.79
CA ASP A 190 8.83 18.24 -8.48
C ASP A 190 9.78 18.93 -7.50
N SER A 191 9.63 18.64 -6.20
CA SER A 191 10.56 19.12 -5.19
C SER A 191 11.82 18.24 -5.13
N PRO A 192 12.99 18.81 -4.80
CA PRO A 192 14.24 18.06 -4.74
C PRO A 192 14.19 16.90 -3.74
N TYR A 193 14.78 15.77 -4.10
CA TYR A 193 15.07 14.63 -3.23
C TYR A 193 16.26 13.84 -3.76
N ILE A 194 16.78 12.92 -2.95
CA ILE A 194 17.89 12.04 -3.34
C ILE A 194 17.33 10.68 -3.78
N ALA A 195 17.47 10.35 -5.05
CA ALA A 195 17.06 9.06 -5.60
C ALA A 195 18.04 7.95 -5.19
N GLY A 196 17.51 6.78 -4.81
CA GLY A 196 18.30 5.61 -4.45
C GLY A 196 18.17 4.49 -5.48
N ALA A 197 17.20 3.60 -5.26
CA ALA A 197 16.90 2.53 -6.22
C ALA A 197 15.39 2.24 -6.28
N ARG A 198 14.91 1.91 -7.47
CA ARG A 198 13.53 1.50 -7.75
C ARG A 198 13.54 0.08 -8.31
N PHE A 199 12.87 -0.82 -7.61
CA PHE A 199 12.83 -2.25 -7.88
C PHE A 199 11.51 -2.61 -8.58
N TYR A 200 11.58 -3.49 -9.57
CA TYR A 200 10.44 -3.98 -10.34
C TYR A 200 10.34 -5.49 -10.14
N PHE A 201 9.24 -5.96 -9.54
CA PHE A 201 9.03 -7.36 -9.17
C PHE A 201 7.90 -8.00 -9.99
N ASP A 202 8.03 -9.31 -10.21
CA ASP A 202 7.01 -10.15 -10.84
C ASP A 202 5.88 -10.47 -9.84
N ALA A 203 4.74 -9.80 -10.00
CA ALA A 203 3.58 -9.97 -9.13
C ALA A 203 2.96 -11.37 -9.24
N ASP A 204 2.94 -11.94 -10.45
CA ASP A 204 2.31 -13.23 -10.72
C ASP A 204 3.11 -14.35 -10.07
N LYS A 205 4.44 -14.29 -10.14
CA LYS A 205 5.31 -15.23 -9.44
C LYS A 205 5.17 -15.13 -7.92
N ILE A 206 5.13 -13.92 -7.36
CA ILE A 206 4.90 -13.70 -5.92
C ILE A 206 3.54 -14.28 -5.48
N ALA A 207 2.49 -14.08 -6.29
CA ALA A 207 1.17 -14.63 -6.02
C ALA A 207 1.17 -16.16 -6.05
N LYS A 208 1.74 -16.77 -7.11
CA LYS A 208 1.83 -18.24 -7.27
C LYS A 208 2.53 -18.92 -6.10
N ASP A 209 3.58 -18.29 -5.58
CA ASP A 209 4.31 -18.79 -4.41
C ASP A 209 3.55 -18.55 -3.08
N GLY A 210 2.39 -17.91 -3.12
CA GLY A 210 1.52 -17.68 -1.96
C GLY A 210 2.00 -16.58 -1.02
N LEU A 211 2.84 -15.66 -1.51
CA LEU A 211 3.41 -14.58 -0.71
C LEU A 211 2.61 -13.27 -0.80
N LEU A 212 1.78 -13.12 -1.84
CA LEU A 212 1.02 -11.91 -2.11
C LEU A 212 -0.21 -11.79 -1.21
N VAL A 213 -0.37 -10.64 -0.56
CA VAL A 213 -1.50 -10.30 0.31
C VAL A 213 -2.21 -9.06 -0.23
N ARG A 214 -3.55 -9.13 -0.25
CA ARG A 214 -4.46 -8.02 -0.58
C ARG A 214 -5.06 -7.46 0.69
N ASP A 215 -5.12 -6.15 0.84
CA ASP A 215 -5.77 -5.50 2.00
C ASP A 215 -6.99 -4.65 1.63
N GLY A 216 -7.47 -4.82 0.40
CA GLY A 216 -8.52 -4.00 -0.20
C GLY A 216 -8.01 -2.76 -0.94
N ARG A 217 -6.72 -2.43 -0.87
CA ARG A 217 -6.12 -1.32 -1.64
C ARG A 217 -4.75 -1.62 -2.22
N HIS A 218 -3.92 -2.34 -1.48
CA HIS A 218 -2.53 -2.61 -1.80
C HIS A 218 -2.31 -4.10 -2.01
N LEU A 219 -1.31 -4.37 -2.83
CA LEU A 219 -0.64 -5.65 -2.92
C LEU A 219 0.65 -5.56 -2.09
N LYS A 220 0.85 -6.49 -1.17
CA LYS A 220 1.94 -6.45 -0.20
C LYS A 220 2.46 -7.84 0.15
N VAL A 221 3.69 -7.89 0.66
CA VAL A 221 4.33 -9.14 1.11
C VAL A 221 4.69 -9.00 2.57
N LYS A 222 4.41 -10.03 3.38
CA LYS A 222 4.71 -10.02 4.81
C LYS A 222 6.18 -10.34 5.10
N ASP A 223 6.74 -9.68 6.11
CA ASP A 223 8.09 -9.90 6.67
C ASP A 223 9.26 -9.67 5.71
N SER A 224 9.44 -10.51 4.69
CA SER A 224 10.59 -10.42 3.78
C SER A 224 10.33 -11.06 2.41
N LEU A 225 11.07 -10.61 1.40
CA LEU A 225 11.02 -11.13 0.03
C LEU A 225 12.45 -11.34 -0.50
N LEU A 226 12.76 -12.55 -0.95
CA LEU A 226 14.06 -12.90 -1.54
C LEU A 226 14.20 -12.24 -2.92
N ILE A 227 15.17 -11.32 -3.08
CA ILE A 227 15.29 -10.48 -4.28
C ILE A 227 15.43 -11.32 -5.55
N ASN A 228 16.41 -12.23 -5.59
CA ASN A 228 16.75 -12.99 -6.79
C ASN A 228 15.63 -13.90 -7.31
N SER A 229 14.64 -14.22 -6.46
CA SER A 229 13.51 -15.04 -6.87
C SER A 229 12.46 -14.26 -7.67
N TYR A 230 12.31 -12.95 -7.43
CA TYR A 230 11.15 -12.18 -7.91
C TYR A 230 11.51 -10.90 -8.65
N ILE A 231 12.76 -10.44 -8.57
CA ILE A 231 13.19 -9.20 -9.23
C ILE A 231 13.24 -9.38 -10.74
N LEU A 232 12.66 -8.43 -11.46
CA LEU A 232 12.78 -8.32 -12.92
C LEU A 232 13.85 -7.31 -13.30
N TRP A 233 13.87 -6.17 -12.61
CA TRP A 233 14.81 -5.08 -12.88
C TRP A 233 14.96 -4.13 -11.70
N ILE A 234 16.08 -3.42 -11.66
CA ILE A 234 16.37 -2.37 -10.69
C ILE A 234 16.86 -1.15 -11.47
N ALA A 235 16.25 0.00 -11.21
CA ALA A 235 16.68 1.29 -11.71
C ALA A 235 17.41 2.06 -10.62
N THR A 236 18.60 2.57 -10.94
CA THR A 236 19.36 3.53 -10.14
C THR A 236 19.64 4.79 -10.97
N PRO A 237 19.95 5.94 -10.37
CA PRO A 237 20.32 7.15 -11.11
C PRO A 237 21.40 6.91 -12.17
N ASP A 238 22.43 6.11 -11.85
CA ASP A 238 23.49 5.72 -12.78
C ASP A 238 22.97 4.94 -13.99
N ILE A 239 22.14 3.92 -13.77
CA ILE A 239 21.52 3.13 -14.85
C ILE A 239 20.66 4.02 -15.76
N LEU A 240 19.98 4.99 -15.16
CA LEU A 240 19.11 5.93 -15.87
C LEU A 240 19.89 7.08 -16.53
N GLY A 241 21.18 7.25 -16.25
CA GLY A 241 21.96 8.41 -16.70
C GLY A 241 21.34 9.73 -16.22
N ILE A 242 21.03 9.84 -14.93
CA ILE A 242 20.58 11.08 -14.27
C ILE A 242 21.36 11.33 -12.98
N SER A 243 21.30 12.57 -12.48
CA SER A 243 21.81 12.92 -11.15
C SER A 243 21.04 12.19 -10.04
N GLU A 244 21.74 11.82 -8.96
CA GLU A 244 21.11 11.32 -7.72
C GLU A 244 20.24 12.39 -7.07
N GLU A 245 20.66 13.66 -7.13
CA GLU A 245 19.84 14.81 -6.78
C GLU A 245 18.89 15.10 -7.94
N THR A 246 17.61 14.79 -7.74
CA THR A 246 16.58 14.90 -8.79
C THR A 246 15.21 15.14 -8.17
N THR A 247 14.12 14.88 -8.90
CA THR A 247 12.75 14.95 -8.40
C THR A 247 12.07 13.57 -8.44
N PRO A 248 11.13 13.28 -7.54
CA PRO A 248 10.32 12.06 -7.57
C PRO A 248 9.76 11.75 -8.96
N ARG A 249 9.28 12.78 -9.66
CA ARG A 249 8.73 12.66 -11.02
C ARG A 249 9.76 12.16 -12.01
N ILE A 250 10.90 12.86 -12.11
CA ILE A 250 11.94 12.55 -13.10
C ILE A 250 12.46 11.12 -12.90
N PHE A 251 12.75 10.72 -11.65
CA PHE A 251 13.25 9.38 -11.38
C PHE A 251 12.24 8.30 -11.75
N ALA A 252 10.99 8.42 -11.28
CA ALA A 252 9.96 7.41 -11.50
C ALA A 252 9.57 7.28 -12.98
N GLU A 253 9.34 8.39 -13.68
CA GLU A 253 8.94 8.39 -15.08
C GLU A 253 10.04 7.84 -15.98
N LYS A 254 11.30 8.25 -15.76
CA LYS A 254 12.42 7.73 -16.55
C LYS A 254 12.69 6.25 -16.28
N ALA A 255 12.57 5.82 -15.03
CA ALA A 255 12.68 4.41 -14.69
C ALA A 255 11.57 3.58 -15.34
N ASN A 256 10.32 4.02 -15.25
CA ASN A 256 9.20 3.34 -15.87
C ASN A 256 9.38 3.25 -17.39
N ALA A 257 9.69 4.35 -18.07
CA ALA A 257 9.90 4.35 -19.52
C ALA A 257 11.00 3.38 -19.97
N MET A 258 12.12 3.33 -19.24
CA MET A 258 13.21 2.41 -19.54
C MET A 258 12.82 0.94 -19.28
N PHE A 259 12.08 0.66 -18.20
CA PHE A 259 11.54 -0.68 -17.94
C PHE A 259 10.60 -1.13 -19.06
N GLU A 260 9.63 -0.29 -19.42
CA GLU A 260 8.65 -0.59 -20.47
C GLU A 260 9.34 -0.85 -21.81
N GLN A 261 10.33 -0.02 -22.19
CA GLN A 261 11.14 -0.21 -23.39
C GLN A 261 11.89 -1.55 -23.38
N LYS A 262 12.46 -1.93 -22.23
CA LYS A 262 13.30 -3.12 -22.11
C LYS A 262 12.51 -4.43 -22.11
N TYR A 263 11.33 -4.44 -21.48
CA TYR A 263 10.58 -5.66 -21.24
C TYR A 263 9.26 -5.74 -22.02
N GLY A 264 8.81 -4.66 -22.65
CA GLY A 264 7.53 -4.63 -23.37
C GLY A 264 6.31 -4.79 -22.46
N ILE A 265 6.44 -4.50 -21.16
CA ILE A 265 5.37 -4.62 -20.16
C ILE A 265 5.06 -3.22 -19.65
N SER A 266 3.83 -2.75 -19.86
CA SER A 266 3.41 -1.46 -19.31
C SER A 266 3.27 -1.52 -17.79
N VAL A 267 3.74 -0.46 -17.13
CA VAL A 267 3.63 -0.27 -15.68
C VAL A 267 2.49 0.67 -15.29
N GLN A 268 1.82 1.31 -16.26
CA GLN A 268 0.68 2.21 -16.06
C GLN A 268 -0.66 1.56 -16.36
#